data_AF-A0A934S4I5-F1
#
_entry.id   AF-A0A934S4I5-F1
#
_cell.length_a   1.000
_cell.length_b   1.000
_cell.length_c   1.000
_cell.angle_alpha   90.00
_cell.angle_beta   90.00
_cell.angle_gamma   90.00
#
_symmetry.space_group_name_H-M   'P 1'
#
loop_
_entity.id
_entity.type
_entity.pdbx_description
1 polymer ?
#
loop_
_entity_poly.entity_id
_entity_poly.type
_entity_poly.pdbx_seq_one_letter_code
_entity_poly.pdbx_strand_id
1 'polypeptide(L)'
;MKISKLLLGAVALAIAISSAAHGQTLTATLTEVSPGTTVYGTVDGNFYQDWVTGVTAFDKFDGFCVQPAEHLSYGETVVYDIQDASTLTNSAIVAKLIGGYLASDMSPAQASAVQWAIWEVLAETSGTYSLYDGNVMITSDTEIADLANNYLTNVDSYTPADLTYYTNDTIQNVVSWQTIPEPATLGLVALSGLVFLRRRR
;
A
#
# COMPACT_ATOMS: atom_id res chain seq x y z
N MET A 1 -45.54 -23.79 56.19
CA MET A 1 -44.19 -24.38 56.03
C MET A 1 -43.82 -24.40 54.55
N LYS A 2 -42.54 -24.22 54.24
CA LYS A 2 -41.98 -23.54 53.07
C LYS A 2 -42.12 -24.30 51.73
N ILE A 3 -42.42 -23.54 50.67
CA ILE A 3 -42.38 -23.96 49.25
C ILE A 3 -40.95 -23.74 48.75
N SER A 4 -40.26 -24.82 48.40
CA SER A 4 -38.90 -24.80 47.83
C SER A 4 -38.94 -24.35 46.37
N LYS A 5 -38.29 -23.23 46.06
CA LYS A 5 -38.08 -22.75 44.69
C LYS A 5 -36.88 -23.48 44.08
N LEU A 6 -37.13 -24.26 43.04
CA LEU A 6 -36.10 -24.81 42.16
C LEU A 6 -35.54 -23.66 41.30
N LEU A 7 -34.28 -23.29 41.52
CA LEU A 7 -33.53 -22.38 40.66
C LEU A 7 -32.89 -23.21 39.54
N LEU A 8 -33.46 -23.12 38.32
CA LEU A 8 -32.77 -23.54 37.10
C LEU A 8 -31.68 -22.52 36.78
N GLY A 9 -30.43 -22.87 37.10
CA GLY A 9 -29.25 -22.14 36.63
C GLY A 9 -28.97 -22.49 35.17
N ALA A 10 -29.34 -21.61 34.25
CA ALA A 10 -28.90 -21.68 32.86
C ALA A 10 -27.49 -21.09 32.77
N VAL A 11 -26.47 -21.97 32.74
CA VAL A 11 -25.10 -21.58 32.42
C VAL A 11 -25.01 -21.36 30.92
N ALA A 12 -25.11 -20.10 30.49
CA ALA A 12 -24.82 -19.71 29.11
C ALA A 12 -23.29 -19.65 28.94
N LEU A 13 -22.71 -20.72 28.38
CA LEU A 13 -21.31 -20.76 28.01
C LEU A 13 -21.12 -19.90 26.74
N ALA A 14 -20.73 -18.64 26.93
CA ALA A 14 -20.28 -17.79 25.84
C ALA A 14 -18.85 -18.20 25.47
N ILE A 15 -18.70 -19.06 24.45
CA ILE A 15 -17.41 -19.31 23.82
C ILE A 15 -17.06 -18.05 23.04
N ALA A 16 -16.29 -17.16 23.66
CA ALA A 16 -15.60 -16.09 22.95
C ALA A 16 -14.50 -16.75 22.12
N ILE A 17 -14.80 -17.03 20.85
CA ILE A 17 -13.77 -17.39 19.88
C ILE A 17 -12.98 -16.09 19.67
N SER A 18 -11.86 -15.96 20.37
CA SER A 18 -10.83 -14.99 20.02
C SER A 18 -10.21 -15.46 18.71
N SER A 19 -10.91 -15.22 17.60
CA SER A 19 -10.28 -15.23 16.29
C SER A 19 -9.18 -14.18 16.38
N ALA A 20 -7.92 -14.60 16.22
CA ALA A 20 -6.86 -13.67 15.89
C ALA A 20 -7.40 -12.77 14.78
N ALA A 21 -7.22 -11.45 14.92
CA ALA A 21 -7.55 -10.52 13.85
C ALA A 21 -6.68 -10.91 12.66
N HIS A 22 -7.22 -11.76 11.77
CA HIS A 22 -6.58 -12.02 10.49
C HIS A 22 -6.60 -10.68 9.76
N GLY A 23 -5.43 -10.22 9.33
CA GLY A 23 -5.31 -9.09 8.44
C GLY A 23 -6.27 -9.28 7.27
N GLN A 24 -6.93 -8.21 6.85
CA GLN A 24 -7.75 -8.28 5.65
C GLN A 24 -6.82 -8.61 4.48
N THR A 25 -7.23 -9.53 3.61
CA THR A 25 -6.48 -9.84 2.39
C THR A 25 -7.23 -9.32 1.17
N LEU A 26 -6.48 -8.98 0.14
CA LEU A 26 -7.01 -8.55 -1.15
C LEU A 26 -6.37 -9.38 -2.26
N THR A 27 -7.21 -10.00 -3.08
CA THR A 27 -6.75 -10.62 -4.32
C THR A 27 -6.82 -9.60 -5.46
N ALA A 28 -5.70 -9.35 -6.10
CA ALA A 28 -5.58 -8.39 -7.19
C ALA A 28 -4.65 -8.93 -8.30
N THR A 29 -4.90 -8.55 -9.55
CA THR A 29 -4.12 -8.96 -10.71
C THR A 29 -3.44 -7.75 -11.32
N LEU A 30 -2.11 -7.78 -11.48
CA LEU A 30 -1.40 -6.69 -12.16
C LEU A 30 -1.82 -6.69 -13.64
N THR A 31 -2.44 -5.60 -14.09
CA THR A 31 -2.88 -5.47 -15.47
C THR A 31 -1.87 -4.74 -16.33
N GLU A 32 -1.25 -3.68 -15.80
CA GLU A 32 -0.26 -2.87 -16.53
C GLU A 32 0.55 -1.96 -15.59
N VAL A 33 1.63 -1.36 -16.11
CA VAL A 33 2.25 -0.18 -15.52
C VAL A 33 1.91 1.01 -16.42
N SER A 34 1.01 1.88 -15.95
CA SER A 34 0.42 2.95 -16.76
C SER A 34 0.02 4.16 -15.93
N PRO A 35 0.46 5.37 -16.30
CA PRO A 35 1.41 5.63 -17.38
C PRO A 35 2.83 5.19 -16.98
N GLY A 36 3.56 4.56 -17.90
CA GLY A 36 4.89 3.99 -17.63
C GLY A 36 5.96 4.41 -18.62
N THR A 37 7.20 4.56 -18.13
CA THR A 37 8.40 4.85 -18.94
C THR A 37 9.52 3.90 -18.53
N THR A 38 10.33 3.46 -19.49
CA THR A 38 11.54 2.68 -19.21
C THR A 38 12.67 3.60 -18.74
N VAL A 39 13.17 3.38 -17.53
CA VAL A 39 14.25 4.18 -16.92
C VAL A 39 15.35 3.23 -16.43
N TYR A 40 16.61 3.63 -16.59
CA TYR A 40 17.78 2.86 -16.15
C TYR A 40 18.45 3.50 -14.94
N GLY A 41 18.90 2.67 -14.01
CA GLY A 41 19.47 3.18 -12.77
C GLY A 41 20.09 2.11 -11.90
N THR A 42 20.41 2.50 -10.68
CA THR A 42 20.96 1.62 -9.65
C THR A 42 20.13 1.69 -8.39
N VAL A 43 20.07 0.59 -7.65
CA VAL A 43 19.57 0.53 -6.27
C VAL A 43 20.62 -0.17 -5.43
N ASP A 44 21.09 0.50 -4.38
CA ASP A 44 22.17 0.03 -3.49
C ASP A 44 23.43 -0.42 -4.26
N GLY A 45 23.77 0.34 -5.31
CA GLY A 45 24.91 0.07 -6.18
C GLY A 45 24.73 -1.10 -7.16
N ASN A 46 23.60 -1.82 -7.13
CA ASN A 46 23.28 -2.83 -8.13
C ASN A 46 22.64 -2.17 -9.35
N PHE A 47 23.14 -2.46 -10.55
CA PHE A 47 22.62 -1.90 -11.80
C PHE A 47 21.39 -2.65 -12.28
N TYR A 48 20.35 -1.90 -12.64
CA TYR A 48 19.09 -2.42 -13.17
C TYR A 48 18.82 -1.82 -14.55
N GLN A 49 18.60 -2.71 -15.53
CA GLN A 49 18.26 -2.34 -16.90
C GLN A 49 16.77 -2.53 -17.18
N ASP A 50 16.22 -1.66 -18.02
CA ASP A 50 14.89 -1.79 -18.63
C ASP A 50 13.71 -1.82 -17.64
N TRP A 51 13.77 -1.04 -16.56
CA TRP A 51 12.65 -0.98 -15.63
C TRP A 51 11.55 -0.08 -16.14
N VAL A 52 10.39 -0.67 -16.41
CA VAL A 52 9.16 0.10 -16.63
C VAL A 52 8.71 0.65 -15.29
N THR A 53 8.89 1.95 -15.10
CA THR A 53 8.47 2.66 -13.89
C THR A 53 7.26 3.50 -14.16
N GLY A 54 6.39 3.64 -13.15
CA GLY A 54 5.12 4.34 -13.28
C GLY A 54 4.14 3.84 -12.24
N VAL A 55 2.86 4.11 -12.47
CA VAL A 55 1.78 3.58 -11.63
C VAL A 55 1.54 2.12 -11.98
N THR A 56 1.65 1.22 -11.01
CA THR A 56 1.21 -0.17 -11.16
C THR A 56 -0.31 -0.23 -11.05
N ALA A 57 -0.97 -0.57 -12.15
CA ALA A 57 -2.42 -0.71 -12.23
C ALA A 57 -2.80 -2.17 -12.02
N PHE A 58 -3.55 -2.44 -10.96
CA PHE A 58 -4.20 -3.71 -10.70
C PHE A 58 -5.69 -3.62 -11.05
N ASP A 59 -6.34 -4.76 -11.27
CA ASP A 59 -7.79 -4.85 -11.52
C ASP A 59 -8.69 -4.33 -10.38
N LYS A 60 -8.10 -4.00 -9.22
CA LYS A 60 -8.78 -3.52 -8.01
C LYS A 60 -8.27 -2.18 -7.51
N PHE A 61 -7.03 -1.81 -7.83
CA PHE A 61 -6.44 -0.57 -7.38
C PHE A 61 -5.24 -0.14 -8.22
N ASP A 62 -4.90 1.14 -8.14
CA ASP A 62 -3.65 1.71 -8.65
C ASP A 62 -2.69 1.97 -7.49
N GLY A 63 -1.39 1.85 -7.75
CA GLY A 63 -0.38 2.05 -6.72
C GLY A 63 1.02 2.30 -7.25
N PHE A 64 1.95 2.48 -6.30
CA PHE A 64 3.38 2.50 -6.56
C PHE A 64 4.06 1.37 -5.79
N CYS A 65 5.06 0.76 -6.41
CA CYS A 65 5.85 -0.27 -5.77
C CYS A 65 6.79 0.31 -4.73
N VAL A 66 7.00 -0.39 -3.62
CA VAL A 66 7.89 0.09 -2.54
C VAL A 66 9.18 -0.72 -2.36
N GLN A 67 9.33 -1.84 -3.08
CA GLN A 67 10.52 -2.69 -3.00
C GLN A 67 11.13 -2.91 -4.38
N PRO A 68 12.07 -2.06 -4.83
CA PRO A 68 12.60 -2.15 -6.18
C PRO A 68 13.14 -3.55 -6.53
N ALA A 69 13.80 -4.24 -5.61
CA ALA A 69 14.46 -5.51 -5.88
C ALA A 69 13.54 -6.75 -5.96
N GLU A 70 12.25 -6.60 -5.67
CA GLU A 70 11.30 -7.72 -5.71
C GLU A 70 10.56 -7.82 -7.05
N HIS A 71 10.17 -9.03 -7.40
CA HIS A 71 9.53 -9.32 -8.66
C HIS A 71 8.04 -8.94 -8.64
N LEU A 72 7.53 -8.53 -9.80
CA LEU A 72 6.11 -8.41 -10.11
C LEU A 72 5.89 -8.63 -11.62
N SER A 73 4.95 -9.50 -12.02
CA SER A 73 4.68 -9.81 -13.44
C SER A 73 3.30 -9.39 -13.93
N TYR A 74 3.21 -8.99 -15.20
CA TYR A 74 1.92 -8.75 -15.85
C TYR A 74 1.05 -10.01 -15.91
N GLY A 75 -0.24 -9.84 -15.59
CA GLY A 75 -1.22 -10.92 -15.53
C GLY A 75 -1.10 -11.82 -14.30
N GLU A 76 -0.15 -11.54 -13.40
CA GLU A 76 0.01 -12.27 -12.15
C GLU A 76 -1.08 -11.86 -11.16
N THR A 77 -1.82 -12.85 -10.63
CA THR A 77 -2.79 -12.67 -9.57
C THR A 77 -2.15 -12.94 -8.21
N VAL A 78 -2.26 -11.96 -7.32
CA VAL A 78 -1.56 -11.90 -6.04
C VAL A 78 -2.59 -11.79 -4.93
N VAL A 79 -2.32 -12.43 -3.80
CA VAL A 79 -3.02 -12.15 -2.54
C VAL A 79 -2.13 -11.28 -1.67
N TYR A 80 -2.55 -10.03 -1.44
CA TYR A 80 -1.88 -9.11 -0.53
C TYR A 80 -2.53 -9.14 0.85
N ASP A 81 -1.71 -9.00 1.89
CA ASP A 81 -2.17 -8.59 3.20
C ASP A 81 -2.32 -7.06 3.23
N ILE A 82 -3.44 -6.57 3.74
CA ILE A 82 -3.70 -5.15 3.93
C ILE A 82 -3.14 -4.74 5.29
N GLN A 83 -2.20 -3.80 5.27
CA GLN A 83 -1.55 -3.24 6.45
C GLN A 83 -1.87 -1.75 6.60
N ASP A 84 -1.73 -1.26 7.83
CA ASP A 84 -1.71 0.17 8.10
C ASP A 84 -0.48 0.79 7.41
N ALA A 85 -0.68 1.81 6.58
CA ALA A 85 0.40 2.44 5.83
C ALA A 85 1.47 3.07 6.74
N SER A 86 1.17 3.39 8.00
CA SER A 86 2.16 3.86 8.97
C SER A 86 3.24 2.82 9.29
N THR A 87 3.02 1.54 8.99
CA THR A 87 4.01 0.47 9.16
C THR A 87 5.09 0.48 8.07
N LEU A 88 4.86 1.16 6.95
CA LEU A 88 5.89 1.40 5.94
C LEU A 88 6.90 2.43 6.45
N THR A 89 8.18 2.11 6.31
CA THR A 89 9.28 3.05 6.59
C THR A 89 9.08 4.34 5.79
N ASN A 90 9.26 5.50 6.43
CA ASN A 90 9.09 6.80 5.77
C ASN A 90 7.71 7.03 5.12
N SER A 91 6.67 6.32 5.57
CA SER A 91 5.29 6.42 5.06
C SER A 91 4.75 7.84 4.93
N ALA A 92 5.07 8.73 5.87
CA ALA A 92 4.66 10.13 5.81
C ALA A 92 5.26 10.90 4.62
N ILE A 93 6.51 10.58 4.24
CA ILE A 93 7.18 11.18 3.08
C ILE A 93 6.61 10.57 1.80
N VAL A 94 6.43 9.25 1.77
CA VAL A 94 5.79 8.54 0.65
C VAL A 94 4.39 9.09 0.37
N ALA A 95 3.58 9.31 1.40
CA ALA A 95 2.26 9.91 1.29
C ALA A 95 2.28 11.31 0.66
N LYS A 96 3.27 12.13 1.03
CA LYS A 96 3.47 13.47 0.45
C LYS A 96 3.91 13.40 -1.02
N LEU A 97 4.83 12.51 -1.37
CA LEU A 97 5.26 12.29 -2.76
C LEU A 97 4.07 11.91 -3.66
N ILE A 98 3.26 10.95 -3.20
CA ILE A 98 2.04 10.52 -3.91
C ILE A 98 1.04 11.68 -3.98
N GLY A 99 0.87 12.45 -2.91
CA GLY A 99 0.02 13.64 -2.93
C GLY A 99 0.46 14.70 -3.95
N GLY A 100 1.79 14.91 -4.09
CA GLY A 100 2.35 15.76 -5.13
C GLY A 100 2.08 15.22 -6.54
N TYR A 101 2.18 13.90 -6.75
CA TYR A 101 1.80 13.25 -8.00
C TYR A 101 0.33 13.47 -8.35
N LEU A 102 -0.57 13.26 -7.39
CA LEU A 102 -2.02 13.44 -7.59
C LEU A 102 -2.42 14.90 -7.86
N ALA A 103 -1.60 15.86 -7.44
CA ALA A 103 -1.79 17.28 -7.74
C ALA A 103 -1.15 17.73 -9.07
N SER A 104 -0.40 16.85 -9.74
CA SER A 104 0.30 17.14 -11.00
C SER A 104 -0.59 16.86 -12.23
N ASP A 105 0.00 16.91 -13.44
CA ASP A 105 -0.66 16.46 -14.66
C ASP A 105 -0.72 14.93 -14.81
N MET A 106 -0.11 14.18 -13.88
CA MET A 106 -0.06 12.71 -13.84
C MET A 106 0.46 12.09 -15.15
N SER A 107 1.39 12.78 -15.82
CA SER A 107 2.03 12.27 -17.04
C SER A 107 2.98 11.08 -16.75
N PRO A 108 3.35 10.28 -17.77
CA PRO A 108 4.31 9.18 -17.59
C PRO A 108 5.62 9.58 -16.92
N ALA A 109 6.09 10.80 -17.19
CA ALA A 109 7.29 11.35 -16.57
C ALA A 109 7.09 11.59 -15.06
N GLN A 110 5.96 12.17 -14.65
CA GLN A 110 5.65 12.39 -13.23
C GLN A 110 5.51 11.06 -12.49
N ALA A 111 4.80 10.08 -13.08
CA ALA A 111 4.63 8.76 -12.47
C ALA A 111 5.97 8.04 -12.29
N SER A 112 6.85 8.09 -13.30
CA SER A 112 8.19 7.52 -13.20
C SER A 112 9.04 8.24 -12.15
N ALA A 113 9.05 9.58 -12.16
CA ALA A 113 9.80 10.37 -11.20
C ALA A 113 9.39 10.07 -9.75
N VAL A 114 8.08 9.97 -9.47
CA VAL A 114 7.57 9.63 -8.14
C VAL A 114 7.91 8.20 -7.76
N GLN A 115 7.81 7.23 -8.69
CA GLN A 115 8.20 5.84 -8.44
C GLN A 115 9.67 5.74 -8.00
N TRP A 116 10.58 6.44 -8.67
CA TRP A 116 12.01 6.48 -8.31
C TRP A 116 12.27 7.25 -7.01
N ALA A 117 11.59 8.37 -6.77
CA ALA A 117 11.70 9.12 -5.53
C ALA A 117 11.22 8.30 -4.31
N ILE A 118 10.17 7.48 -4.47
CA ILE A 118 9.71 6.55 -3.42
C ILE A 118 10.80 5.54 -3.09
N TRP A 119 11.43 4.93 -4.10
CA TRP A 119 12.52 3.98 -3.86
C TRP A 119 13.71 4.61 -3.17
N GLU A 120 14.11 5.82 -3.59
CA GLU A 120 15.17 6.57 -2.92
C GLU A 120 14.83 6.81 -1.44
N VAL A 121 13.64 7.32 -1.13
CA VAL A 121 13.21 7.56 0.25
C VAL A 121 13.21 6.29 1.11
N LEU A 122 12.92 5.13 0.51
CA LEU A 122 12.86 3.86 1.22
C LEU A 122 14.23 3.19 1.40
N ALA A 123 15.16 3.40 0.47
CA ALA A 123 16.52 2.88 0.53
C ALA A 123 17.49 3.80 1.29
N GLU A 124 17.19 5.10 1.39
CA GLU A 124 18.11 6.10 1.91
C GLU A 124 18.34 5.97 3.44
N THR A 125 19.59 6.19 3.86
CA THR A 125 20.03 6.04 5.27
C THR A 125 20.81 7.24 5.81
N SER A 126 21.31 8.12 4.93
CA SER A 126 22.13 9.30 5.24
C SER A 126 21.31 10.55 5.61
N GLY A 127 20.01 10.57 5.25
CA GLY A 127 19.10 11.69 5.51
C GLY A 127 19.09 12.78 4.44
N THR A 128 19.79 12.58 3.32
CA THR A 128 19.69 13.41 2.10
C THR A 128 19.28 12.54 0.93
N TYR A 129 18.28 12.97 0.16
CA TYR A 129 17.76 12.22 -0.99
C TYR A 129 18.30 12.79 -2.30
N SER A 130 18.77 11.93 -3.20
CA SER A 130 19.24 12.35 -4.51
C SER A 130 19.29 11.21 -5.51
N LEU A 131 18.62 11.38 -6.65
CA LEU A 131 18.70 10.41 -7.76
C LEU A 131 20.00 10.52 -8.56
N TYR A 132 20.95 11.37 -8.16
CA TYR A 132 22.26 11.54 -8.81
C TYR A 132 23.40 10.82 -8.09
N ASP A 133 23.32 10.72 -6.77
CA ASP A 133 24.40 10.22 -5.91
C ASP A 133 23.91 9.52 -4.64
N GLY A 134 22.59 9.29 -4.50
CA GLY A 134 21.98 8.55 -3.41
C GLY A 134 22.05 7.03 -3.56
N ASN A 135 21.33 6.33 -2.70
CA ASN A 135 21.25 4.86 -2.74
C ASN A 135 20.49 4.36 -3.98
N VAL A 136 19.54 5.14 -4.46
CA VAL A 136 18.84 4.94 -5.72
C VAL A 136 19.25 6.04 -6.68
N MET A 137 19.77 5.67 -7.85
CA MET A 137 20.22 6.63 -8.86
C MET A 137 19.62 6.34 -10.22
N ILE A 138 19.31 7.39 -10.99
CA ILE A 138 18.95 7.29 -12.41
C ILE A 138 20.17 7.65 -13.23
N THR A 139 20.57 6.78 -14.16
CA THR A 139 21.83 6.92 -14.91
C THR A 139 21.66 7.32 -16.37
N SER A 140 20.47 7.12 -16.92
CA SER A 140 20.21 7.29 -18.36
C SER A 140 19.31 8.45 -18.73
N ASP A 141 18.48 8.90 -17.79
CA ASP A 141 17.38 9.83 -18.04
C ASP A 141 17.45 11.00 -17.05
N THR A 142 18.17 12.04 -17.44
CA THR A 142 18.38 13.21 -16.60
C THR A 142 17.09 14.00 -16.38
N GLU A 143 16.12 13.93 -17.28
CA GLU A 143 14.84 14.63 -17.13
C GLU A 143 13.99 14.00 -16.02
N ILE A 144 13.90 12.67 -15.99
CA ILE A 144 13.22 11.97 -14.90
C ILE A 144 13.98 12.12 -13.57
N ALA A 145 15.32 12.12 -13.60
CA ALA A 145 16.13 12.38 -12.41
C ALA A 145 15.89 13.79 -11.85
N ASP A 146 15.89 14.82 -12.70
CA ASP A 146 15.58 16.21 -12.31
C ASP A 146 14.18 16.31 -11.72
N LEU A 147 13.20 15.65 -12.34
CA LEU A 147 11.83 15.66 -11.86
C LEU A 147 11.66 14.96 -10.51
N ALA A 148 12.31 13.80 -10.33
CA ALA A 148 12.31 13.06 -9.07
C ALA A 148 12.97 13.88 -7.95
N ASN A 149 14.11 14.52 -8.23
CA ASN A 149 14.78 15.41 -7.30
C ASN A 149 13.95 16.67 -6.98
N ASN A 150 13.16 17.16 -7.92
CA ASN A 150 12.20 18.24 -7.68
C ASN A 150 11.12 17.80 -6.68
N TYR A 151 10.54 16.61 -6.86
CA TYR A 151 9.61 16.01 -5.89
C TYR A 151 10.22 15.88 -4.50
N LEU A 152 11.44 15.35 -4.40
CA LEU A 152 12.15 15.20 -3.12
C LEU A 152 12.41 16.54 -2.44
N THR A 153 12.83 17.56 -3.21
CA THR A 153 13.09 18.92 -2.70
C THR A 153 11.83 19.58 -2.16
N ASN A 154 10.69 19.36 -2.83
CA ASN A 154 9.42 20.01 -2.50
C ASN A 154 8.50 19.13 -1.63
N VAL A 155 8.97 17.99 -1.14
CA VAL A 155 8.12 16.98 -0.51
C VAL A 155 7.30 17.53 0.66
N ASP A 156 7.87 18.44 1.45
CA ASP A 156 7.19 19.06 2.59
C ASP A 156 6.10 20.07 2.22
N SER A 157 6.04 20.48 0.96
CA SER A 157 5.00 21.38 0.45
C SER A 157 3.74 20.65 -0.02
N TYR A 158 3.81 19.33 -0.24
CA TYR A 158 2.68 18.55 -0.74
C TYR A 158 1.71 18.15 0.36
N THR A 159 0.42 18.17 0.03
CA THR A 159 -0.62 17.56 0.87
C THR A 159 -0.46 16.04 0.83
N PRO A 160 -0.34 15.34 1.97
CA PRO A 160 -0.22 13.89 1.98
C PRO A 160 -1.48 13.21 1.45
N ALA A 161 -1.31 12.14 0.67
CA ALA A 161 -2.38 11.23 0.29
C ALA A 161 -2.69 10.23 1.43
N ASP A 162 -3.96 9.82 1.54
CA ASP A 162 -4.34 8.72 2.42
C ASP A 162 -3.92 7.40 1.78
N LEU A 163 -3.04 6.65 2.44
CA LEU A 163 -2.44 5.45 1.88
C LEU A 163 -3.00 4.16 2.48
N THR A 164 -3.08 3.13 1.64
CA THR A 164 -3.22 1.73 2.02
C THR A 164 -1.94 0.99 1.61
N TYR A 165 -1.40 0.16 2.50
CA TYR A 165 -0.19 -0.61 2.24
C TYR A 165 -0.51 -2.09 2.03
N TYR A 166 -0.15 -2.61 0.86
CA TYR A 166 -0.37 -3.99 0.45
C TYR A 166 0.95 -4.75 0.51
N THR A 167 1.02 -5.77 1.37
CA THR A 167 2.23 -6.56 1.60
C THR A 167 2.11 -8.00 1.12
N ASN A 168 3.21 -8.56 0.62
CA ASN A 168 3.37 -9.96 0.29
C ASN A 168 4.82 -10.39 0.59
N ASP A 169 5.02 -11.61 1.08
CA ASP A 169 6.35 -12.10 1.47
C ASP A 169 7.23 -12.54 0.28
N THR A 170 6.64 -12.68 -0.90
CA THR A 170 7.28 -13.31 -2.07
C THR A 170 7.34 -12.43 -3.31
N ILE A 171 6.60 -11.33 -3.31
CA ILE A 171 6.56 -10.38 -4.42
C ILE A 171 6.47 -8.95 -3.89
N GLN A 172 6.70 -8.00 -4.79
CA GLN A 172 6.80 -6.59 -4.49
C GLN A 172 5.57 -6.03 -3.76
N ASN A 173 5.81 -5.38 -2.61
CA ASN A 173 4.77 -4.64 -1.90
C ASN A 173 4.39 -3.35 -2.66
N VAL A 174 3.15 -2.91 -2.43
CA VAL A 174 2.55 -1.78 -3.14
C VAL A 174 1.85 -0.84 -2.16
N VAL A 175 1.98 0.46 -2.39
CA VAL A 175 1.15 1.48 -1.73
C VAL A 175 0.12 2.04 -2.70
N SER A 176 -1.11 2.19 -2.23
CA SER A 176 -2.21 2.76 -3.01
C SER A 176 -2.85 3.93 -2.28
N TRP A 177 -3.35 4.89 -3.04
CA TRP A 177 -4.15 6.02 -2.55
C TRP A 177 -5.66 5.80 -2.73
N GLN A 178 -6.07 4.62 -3.20
CA GLN A 178 -7.48 4.30 -3.40
C GLN A 178 -8.03 3.56 -2.19
N THR A 179 -9.12 4.07 -1.64
CA THR A 179 -9.87 3.39 -0.58
C THR A 179 -10.65 2.25 -1.22
N ILE A 180 -10.23 1.00 -1.00
CA ILE A 180 -11.02 -0.14 -1.45
C ILE A 180 -12.17 -0.34 -0.46
N PRO A 181 -13.44 -0.30 -0.92
CA PRO A 181 -14.58 -0.56 -0.06
C PRO A 181 -14.42 -1.94 0.58
N GLU A 182 -14.53 -2.01 1.91
CA GLU A 182 -14.45 -3.28 2.62
C GLU A 182 -15.45 -4.29 2.04
N PRO A 183 -15.06 -5.57 1.92
CA PRO A 183 -15.95 -6.58 1.41
C PRO A 183 -17.24 -6.63 2.24
N ALA A 184 -18.39 -6.74 1.56
CA ALA A 184 -19.74 -6.71 2.12
C ALA A 184 -20.00 -7.74 3.25
N THR A 185 -19.06 -8.66 3.47
CA THR A 185 -19.00 -9.58 4.60
C THR A 185 -19.04 -8.87 5.96
N LEU A 186 -18.41 -7.71 6.13
CA LEU A 186 -18.52 -6.93 7.37
C LEU A 186 -19.93 -6.35 7.58
N GLY A 187 -20.59 -5.94 6.49
CA GLY A 187 -22.01 -5.58 6.51
C GLY A 187 -22.91 -6.73 6.96
N LEU A 188 -22.61 -7.96 6.52
CA LEU A 188 -23.34 -9.15 6.94
C LEU A 188 -23.08 -9.55 8.40
N VAL A 189 -21.88 -9.33 8.93
CA VAL A 189 -21.58 -9.52 10.36
C VAL A 189 -22.34 -8.50 11.21
N ALA A 190 -22.36 -7.23 10.82
CA ALA A 190 -23.12 -6.20 11.53
C ALA A 190 -24.64 -6.50 11.50
N LEU A 191 -25.17 -6.90 10.35
CA LEU A 191 -26.58 -7.28 10.20
C LEU A 191 -26.93 -8.53 11.01
N SER A 192 -26.08 -9.57 10.99
CA SER A 192 -26.31 -10.77 11.79
C SER A 192 -26.25 -10.48 13.29
N GLY A 193 -25.32 -9.63 13.75
CA GLY A 193 -25.27 -9.13 15.13
C GLY A 193 -26.57 -8.42 15.55
N LEU A 194 -27.12 -7.56 14.70
CA LEU A 194 -28.40 -6.88 14.95
C LEU A 194 -29.58 -7.85 15.01
N VAL A 195 -29.62 -8.87 14.14
CA VAL A 195 -30.66 -9.92 14.17
C VAL A 195 -30.59 -10.73 15.48
N PHE A 196 -29.39 -11.06 15.96
CA PHE A 196 -29.21 -11.75 17.24
C PHE A 196 -29.62 -10.88 18.43
N LEU A 197 -29.31 -9.59 18.41
CA LEU A 197 -29.74 -8.65 19.45
C LEU A 197 -31.27 -8.44 19.47
N ARG A 198 -31.92 -8.44 18.30
CA ARG A 198 -33.37 -8.31 18.19
C ARG A 198 -34.12 -9.55 18.67
N ARG A 199 -33.53 -10.74 18.56
CA ARG A 199 -34.11 -11.99 19.10
C ARG A 199 -33.98 -12.14 20.62
N ARG A 200 -33.17 -11.31 21.28
CA ARG A 200 -33.00 -11.29 22.74
C ARG A 200 -33.94 -10.33 23.47
N ARG A 201 -34.75 -9.55 22.73
CA ARG A 201 -35.84 -8.73 23.27
C ARG A 201 -37.16 -9.46 23.06
#